data_AF-A0A0B5AXZ6-F1
#
_entry.id   AF-A0A0B5AXZ6-F1
#
_cell.length_a   1.000
_cell.length_b   1.000
_cell.length_c   1.000
_cell.angle_alpha   90.00
_cell.angle_beta   90.00
_cell.angle_gamma   90.00
#
_symmetry.space_group_name_H-M   'P 1'
#
loop_
_entity.id
_entity.type
_entity.pdbx_description
1 polymer ?
#
loop_
_entity_poly.entity_id
_entity_poly.type
_entity_poly.pdbx_seq_one_letter_code
_entity_poly.pdbx_strand_id
1 'polypeptide(L)'
;MRKLVLAFMFSTLFIAGCSATANESNLSAFPEYDNLIEYIDIESVSAEIADDNPGERVILFKDESGEVQYKSIFVKETNWHKIVQTDGPNLFNDVIETNL
;
A
#
# COMPACT_ATOMS: atom_id res chain seq x y z
N MET A 1 54.63 -25.16 0.33
CA MET A 1 53.80 -25.03 -0.89
C MET A 1 52.37 -24.71 -0.48
N ARG A 2 52.00 -23.42 -0.46
CA ARG A 2 50.62 -22.98 -0.16
C ARG A 2 49.76 -23.29 -1.38
N LYS A 3 48.89 -24.29 -1.26
CA LYS A 3 47.92 -24.59 -2.31
C LYS A 3 46.85 -23.51 -2.31
N LEU A 4 46.78 -22.82 -3.43
CA LEU A 4 45.69 -21.99 -3.91
C LEU A 4 44.44 -22.87 -4.11
N VAL A 5 43.34 -22.55 -3.43
CA VAL A 5 41.98 -23.02 -3.76
C VAL A 5 41.07 -21.83 -3.48
N LEU A 6 40.80 -21.00 -4.49
CA LEU A 6 39.63 -21.06 -5.38
C LEU A 6 38.34 -20.66 -4.67
N ALA A 7 37.84 -19.49 -5.08
CA ALA A 7 36.63 -18.85 -4.60
C ALA A 7 35.41 -19.79 -4.73
N PHE A 8 34.72 -20.02 -3.61
CA PHE A 8 33.33 -20.46 -3.65
C PHE A 8 32.46 -19.20 -3.74
N MET A 9 32.12 -18.87 -4.99
CA MET A 9 30.94 -18.10 -5.33
C MET A 9 29.75 -18.79 -4.65
N PHE A 10 29.32 -18.28 -3.49
CA PHE A 10 28.05 -18.68 -2.90
C PHE A 10 26.95 -18.09 -3.77
N SER A 11 26.56 -18.90 -4.75
CA SER A 11 25.23 -18.92 -5.34
C SER A 11 24.19 -18.95 -4.23
N THR A 12 23.72 -17.78 -3.84
CA THR A 12 22.34 -17.61 -3.43
C THR A 12 21.76 -16.53 -4.31
N LEU A 13 21.18 -17.02 -5.40
CA LEU A 13 20.15 -16.34 -6.17
C LEU A 13 19.08 -15.90 -5.16
N PHE A 14 19.13 -14.64 -4.73
CA PHE A 14 17.97 -14.01 -4.09
C PHE A 14 16.92 -13.85 -5.18
N ILE A 15 16.14 -14.91 -5.42
CA ILE A 15 14.78 -14.74 -5.92
C ILE A 15 13.97 -14.30 -4.69
N ALA A 16 14.13 -13.04 -4.27
CA ALA A 16 12.96 -12.31 -3.82
C ALA A 16 12.30 -11.92 -5.13
N GLY A 17 11.48 -12.80 -5.68
CA GLY A 17 10.07 -12.68 -5.39
C GLY A 17 9.68 -11.34 -5.99
N CYS A 18 9.32 -11.34 -7.27
CA CYS A 18 8.44 -10.30 -7.75
C CYS A 18 7.18 -10.46 -6.89
N SER A 19 7.16 -9.84 -5.71
CA SER A 19 5.94 -9.53 -5.02
C SER A 19 5.22 -8.71 -6.06
N ALA A 20 4.26 -9.32 -6.75
CA ALA A 20 3.34 -8.61 -7.58
C ALA A 20 2.60 -7.67 -6.62
N THR A 21 3.19 -6.50 -6.40
CA THR A 21 2.62 -5.38 -5.68
C THR A 21 1.47 -4.96 -6.56
N ALA A 22 0.27 -5.44 -6.21
CA ALA A 22 -0.98 -4.99 -6.77
C ALA A 22 -1.26 -3.55 -6.29
N ASN A 23 -0.33 -2.61 -6.47
CA ASN A 23 -0.31 -1.42 -5.63
C ASN A 23 -0.73 -0.12 -6.32
N GLU A 24 -0.64 0.02 -7.65
CA GLU A 24 -1.09 1.27 -8.30
C GLU A 24 -2.19 1.07 -9.35
N SER A 25 -2.09 0.03 -10.18
CA SER A 25 -2.98 -0.07 -11.36
C SER A 25 -4.45 -0.32 -11.01
N ASN A 26 -4.75 -0.80 -9.80
CA ASN A 26 -6.13 -0.99 -9.34
C ASN A 26 -6.59 0.16 -8.43
N LEU A 27 -5.68 0.80 -7.69
CA LEU A 27 -6.04 1.91 -6.81
C LEU A 27 -6.44 3.15 -7.59
N SER A 28 -5.78 3.40 -8.72
CA SER A 28 -6.10 4.52 -9.63
C SER A 28 -7.52 4.48 -10.22
N ALA A 29 -8.21 3.34 -10.13
CA ALA A 29 -9.61 3.22 -10.52
C ALA A 29 -10.60 3.68 -9.44
N PHE A 30 -10.11 3.96 -8.22
CA PHE A 30 -10.95 4.35 -7.10
C PHE A 30 -11.11 5.86 -7.02
N PRO A 31 -12.31 6.37 -6.71
CA PRO A 31 -12.55 7.81 -6.59
C PRO A 31 -11.70 8.48 -5.50
N GLU A 32 -11.29 7.73 -4.49
CA GLU A 32 -10.44 8.21 -3.41
C GLU A 32 -8.94 8.28 -3.75
N TYR A 33 -8.52 7.86 -4.95
CA TYR A 33 -7.11 7.72 -5.32
C TYR A 33 -6.30 9.01 -5.19
N ASP A 34 -6.83 10.13 -5.66
CA ASP A 34 -6.13 11.41 -5.61
C ASP A 34 -5.75 11.80 -4.18
N ASN A 35 -6.61 11.50 -3.21
CA ASN A 35 -6.31 11.72 -1.81
C ASN A 35 -5.32 10.68 -1.26
N LEU A 36 -5.38 9.42 -1.74
CA LEU A 36 -4.40 8.42 -1.31
C LEU A 36 -2.97 8.89 -1.64
N ILE A 37 -2.74 9.39 -2.86
CA ILE A 37 -1.42 9.86 -3.29
C ILE A 37 -1.03 11.22 -2.71
N GLU A 38 -1.99 12.03 -2.26
CA GLU A 38 -1.72 13.30 -1.58
C GLU A 38 -1.19 13.08 -0.16
N TYR A 39 -1.75 12.11 0.57
CA TYR A 39 -1.45 11.91 2.00
C TYR A 39 -0.54 10.71 2.29
N ILE A 40 -0.36 9.80 1.34
CA ILE A 40 0.44 8.58 1.50
C ILE A 40 1.47 8.50 0.37
N ASP A 41 2.72 8.24 0.74
CA ASP A 41 3.75 7.85 -0.22
C ASP A 41 3.49 6.40 -0.66
N ILE A 42 2.61 6.23 -1.64
CA ILE A 42 2.13 4.91 -2.09
C ILE A 42 3.23 4.03 -2.69
N GLU A 43 4.35 4.61 -3.14
CA GLU A 43 5.52 3.86 -3.64
C GLU A 43 6.27 3.16 -2.49
N SER A 44 6.16 3.70 -1.26
CA SER A 44 6.84 3.18 -0.06
C SER A 44 6.08 2.10 0.70
N VAL A 45 4.83 1.81 0.30
CA VAL A 45 3.93 0.90 1.00
C VAL A 45 3.29 -0.10 0.04
N SER A 46 2.73 -1.16 0.63
CA SER A 46 1.86 -2.10 -0.06
C SER A 46 0.40 -1.94 0.33
N ALA A 47 -0.51 -2.05 -0.64
CA ALA A 47 -1.93 -1.88 -0.42
C ALA A 47 -2.64 -3.23 -0.37
N GLU A 48 -3.48 -3.41 0.64
CA GLU A 48 -4.38 -4.55 0.78
C GLU A 48 -5.81 -4.05 0.92
N ILE A 49 -6.67 -4.44 -0.01
CA ILE A 49 -8.12 -4.20 0.10
C ILE A 49 -8.66 -5.20 1.14
N ALA A 50 -8.85 -4.75 2.36
CA ALA A 50 -9.31 -5.57 3.48
C ALA A 50 -10.82 -5.79 3.45
N ASP A 51 -11.58 -4.82 2.93
CA ASP A 51 -13.00 -4.95 2.62
C ASP A 51 -13.37 -4.06 1.43
N ASP A 52 -14.29 -4.53 0.59
CA ASP A 52 -14.87 -3.76 -0.51
C ASP A 52 -16.30 -4.23 -0.74
N ASN A 53 -17.23 -3.61 -0.03
CA ASN A 53 -18.65 -3.94 -0.06
C ASN A 53 -19.46 -2.74 -0.63
N PRO A 54 -20.78 -2.89 -0.88
CA PRO A 54 -21.56 -1.79 -1.45
C PRO A 54 -21.59 -0.49 -0.63
N GLY A 55 -21.35 -0.56 0.68
CA GLY A 55 -21.36 0.61 1.58
C GLY A 55 -19.98 1.25 1.72
N GLU A 56 -18.94 0.45 1.97
CA GLU A 56 -17.59 0.97 2.23
C GLU A 56 -16.48 0.16 1.56
N ARG A 57 -15.34 0.82 1.35
CA ARG A 57 -14.06 0.21 1.02
C ARG A 57 -13.03 0.52 2.10
N VAL A 58 -12.31 -0.49 2.53
CA VAL A 58 -11.22 -0.38 3.51
C VAL A 58 -9.94 -0.88 2.88
N ILE A 59 -8.92 -0.02 2.85
CA ILE A 59 -7.59 -0.33 2.32
C ILE A 59 -6.57 -0.18 3.44
N LEU A 60 -5.75 -1.21 3.66
CA LEU A 60 -4.64 -1.19 4.59
C LEU A 60 -3.35 -0.97 3.81
N PHE A 61 -2.55 0.00 4.24
CA PHE A 61 -1.23 0.28 3.67
C PHE A 61 -0.16 -0.22 4.63
N LYS A 62 0.68 -1.13 4.16
CA LYS A 62 1.68 -1.84 4.95
C LYS A 62 3.08 -1.48 4.51
N ASP A 63 3.99 -1.31 5.46
CA ASP A 63 5.41 -1.15 5.14
C ASP A 63 6.05 -2.46 4.63
N GLU A 64 7.35 -2.40 4.37
CA GLU A 64 8.15 -3.55 3.93
C GLU A 64 8.17 -4.71 4.93
N SER A 65 7.92 -4.45 6.22
CA SER A 65 7.82 -5.48 7.26
C SER A 65 6.42 -6.12 7.32
N GLY A 66 5.45 -5.59 6.58
CA GLY A 66 4.06 -6.02 6.58
C GLY A 66 3.22 -5.38 7.70
N GLU A 67 3.77 -4.41 8.44
CA GLU A 67 3.04 -3.70 9.49
C GLU A 67 2.14 -2.62 8.88
N VAL A 68 0.90 -2.51 9.38
CA VAL A 68 -0.07 -1.53 8.87
C VAL A 68 0.32 -0.14 9.35
N GLN A 69 0.73 0.71 8.42
CA GLN A 69 1.10 2.11 8.69
C GLN A 69 -0.09 3.05 8.51
N TYR A 70 -0.95 2.77 7.52
CA TYR A 70 -2.13 3.58 7.25
C TYR A 70 -3.37 2.73 6.98
N LYS A 71 -4.54 3.30 7.25
CA LYS A 71 -5.84 2.76 6.85
C LYS A 71 -6.64 3.85 6.14
N SER A 72 -7.10 3.54 4.94
CA SER A 72 -8.12 4.31 4.22
C SER A 72 -9.48 3.66 4.43
N ILE A 73 -10.50 4.49 4.63
CA ILE A 73 -11.91 4.13 4.70
C ILE A 73 -12.67 5.06 3.77
N PHE A 74 -13.31 4.52 2.75
CA PHE A 74 -14.14 5.25 1.81
C PHE A 74 -15.59 4.77 1.91
N VAL A 75 -16.51 5.67 2.29
CA VAL A 75 -17.95 5.40 2.35
C VAL A 75 -18.58 5.87 1.04
N LYS A 76 -19.07 4.91 0.26
CA LYS A 76 -19.49 5.10 -1.14
C LYS A 76 -20.78 5.90 -1.29
N GLU A 77 -21.69 5.77 -0.34
CA GLU A 77 -22.98 6.49 -0.37
C GLU A 77 -22.80 7.99 -0.17
N THR A 78 -21.85 8.39 0.67
CA THR A 78 -21.64 9.79 1.05
C THR A 78 -20.38 10.39 0.45
N ASN A 79 -19.60 9.60 -0.30
CA ASN A 79 -18.26 9.94 -0.75
C ASN A 79 -17.35 10.45 0.37
N TRP A 80 -17.57 9.97 1.59
CA TRP A 80 -16.75 10.36 2.72
C TRP A 80 -15.48 9.52 2.75
N HIS A 81 -14.32 10.17 2.74
CA HIS A 81 -13.03 9.51 2.77
C HIS A 81 -12.29 9.90 4.05
N LYS A 82 -11.74 8.90 4.73
CA LYS A 82 -10.90 9.07 5.90
C LYS A 82 -9.60 8.28 5.74
N ILE A 83 -8.48 8.94 6.02
CA ILE A 83 -7.14 8.34 6.08
C ILE A 83 -6.61 8.51 7.49
N VAL A 84 -6.20 7.41 8.12
CA VAL A 84 -5.59 7.40 9.44
C VAL A 84 -4.23 6.73 9.42
N GLN A 85 -3.29 7.28 10.20
CA GLN A 85 -2.03 6.62 10.51
C GLN A 85 -2.17 5.81 11.80
N THR A 86 -1.65 4.58 11.83
CA THR A 86 -1.86 3.64 12.94
C THR A 86 -1.41 4.19 14.30
N ASP A 87 -0.26 4.89 14.34
CA ASP A 87 0.31 5.50 15.54
C ASP A 87 0.33 7.04 15.47
N GLY A 88 -0.52 7.62 14.65
CA GLY A 88 -0.46 9.04 14.30
C GLY A 88 -1.81 9.74 14.26
N PRO A 89 -1.83 10.99 13.77
CA PRO A 89 -3.07 11.73 13.58
C PRO A 89 -3.91 11.16 12.43
N ASN A 90 -5.17 11.63 12.35
CA ASN A 90 -5.92 11.51 11.10
C ASN A 90 -5.23 12.42 10.07
N LEU A 91 -4.97 11.88 8.88
CA LEU A 91 -4.33 12.62 7.78
C LEU A 91 -5.36 13.32 6.91
N PHE A 92 -6.51 12.67 6.69
CA PHE A 92 -7.61 13.19 5.90
C PHE A 92 -8.95 12.71 6.48
N ASN A 93 -9.98 13.56 6.42
CA ASN A 93 -11.32 13.23 6.91
C ASN A 93 -12.35 14.24 6.36
N ASP A 94 -12.81 14.03 5.13
CA ASP A 94 -13.83 14.89 4.51
C ASP A 94 -14.61 14.16 3.40
N VAL A 95 -15.70 14.77 2.94
CA VAL A 95 -16.40 14.38 1.72
C VAL A 95 -15.58 14.81 0.51
N ILE A 96 -15.41 13.90 -0.45
CA ILE A 96 -14.66 14.15 -1.68
C ILE A 96 -15.59 14.29 -2.88
N GLU A 97 -15.20 15.15 -3.82
CA GLU A 97 -15.88 15.22 -5.11
C GLU A 97 -15.49 14.00 -5.95
N THR A 98 -16.48 13.19 -6.33
CA THR A 98 -16.25 12.04 -7.21
C THR A 98 -16.67 12.40 -8.62
N ASN A 99 -15.71 12.60 -9.50
CA ASN A 99 -15.96 12.76 -10.93
C ASN A 99 -16.14 11.37 -11.55
N LEU A 100 -17.35 10.81 -11.47
CA LEU A 100 -17.73 9.53 -12.11
C LEU A 100 -18.23 9.74 -13.54
#